data_AF-A0A5N5KQT6-F1
#
_entry.id   AF-A0A5N5KQT6-F1
#
_cell.length_a   1.000
_cell.length_b   1.000
_cell.length_c   1.000
_cell.angle_alpha   90.00
_cell.angle_beta   90.00
_cell.angle_gamma   90.00
#
_symmetry.space_group_name_H-M   'P 1'
#
loop_
_entity.id
_entity.type
_entity.pdbx_description
1 polymer ?
#
loop_
_entity_poly.entity_id
_entity_poly.type
_entity_poly.pdbx_seq_one_letter_code
_entity_poly.pdbx_strand_id
1 'polypeptide(L)'
;MEARRRKRLLQRNLLSGGAPEEGSEQYDSWKNNQKVSPLLRLPPEIRNRIYELVLSVGIISVHHKPVGHRWHQKNQLSSRNHPSPKGRSVQHEVVPGGFYCRRFDSAQNPWVETRNSATRREERGMTLVAPVCRQLYQETSLLPFQLNAWCFESVSVMERYVVKEKRLPREQRRAVRTLYINTRFTKAIHKCFSEVEVLVWVSLWTGMRKTVLPGRDTKTTSLQLRSKPGRQPMELFNE
;
A
#
# COMPACT_ATOMS: atom_id res chain seq x y z
N MET A 1 -4.58 16.01 -11.34
CA MET A 1 -3.67 15.08 -10.61
C MET A 1 -2.77 15.82 -9.63
N GLU A 2 -2.20 16.97 -10.03
CA GLU A 2 -1.31 17.79 -9.19
C GLU A 2 -1.97 18.38 -7.94
N ALA A 3 -3.22 18.84 -8.00
CA ALA A 3 -3.92 19.36 -6.81
C ALA A 3 -4.04 18.33 -5.68
N ARG A 4 -4.31 17.05 -6.01
CA ARG A 4 -4.34 15.95 -5.04
C ARG A 4 -2.94 15.61 -4.52
N ARG A 5 -1.91 15.74 -5.37
CA ARG A 5 -0.50 15.57 -4.98
C ARG A 5 -0.08 16.67 -4.00
N ARG A 6 -0.40 17.94 -4.29
CA ARG A 6 -0.17 19.08 -3.40
C ARG A 6 -0.88 18.89 -2.06
N LYS A 7 -2.17 18.52 -2.06
CA LYS A 7 -2.91 18.27 -0.81
C LYS A 7 -2.29 17.18 0.07
N ARG A 8 -1.83 16.06 -0.53
CA ARG A 8 -1.13 14.99 0.21
C ARG A 8 0.25 15.41 0.71
N LEU A 9 1.01 16.17 -0.08
CA LEU A 9 2.31 16.69 0.35
C LEU A 9 2.14 17.69 1.49
N LEU A 10 1.13 18.56 1.43
CA LEU A 10 0.79 19.49 2.50
C LEU A 10 0.36 18.76 3.76
N GLN A 11 -0.55 17.79 3.66
CA GLN A 11 -0.99 16.98 4.79
C GLN A 11 0.17 16.19 5.40
N ARG A 12 1.08 15.66 4.57
CA ARG A 12 2.27 14.98 5.07
C ARG A 12 3.22 15.95 5.76
N ASN A 13 3.51 17.12 5.19
CA ASN A 13 4.36 18.11 5.82
C ASN A 13 3.78 18.60 7.16
N LEU A 14 2.46 18.73 7.26
CA LEU A 14 1.74 19.06 8.50
C LEU A 14 1.85 17.97 9.58
N LEU A 15 1.96 16.69 9.18
CA LEU A 15 2.01 15.54 10.10
C LEU A 15 3.43 15.00 10.34
N SER A 16 4.39 15.33 9.48
CA SER A 16 5.79 14.90 9.57
C SER A 16 6.63 15.77 10.51
N GLY A 17 6.10 16.90 11.00
CA GLY A 17 6.75 17.65 12.07
C GLY A 17 6.80 16.82 13.37
N GLY A 18 7.82 17.05 14.19
CA GLY A 18 7.93 16.51 15.55
C GLY A 18 6.80 16.98 16.47
N ALA A 19 7.01 16.91 17.78
CA ALA A 19 6.08 17.53 18.72
C ALA A 19 5.80 19.00 18.30
N PRO A 20 4.54 19.43 18.27
CA PRO A 20 4.20 20.82 17.94
C PRO A 20 4.88 21.78 18.93
N GLU A 21 5.20 22.99 18.46
CA GLU A 21 5.84 24.02 19.27
C GLU A 21 4.97 24.39 20.47
N GLU A 22 5.60 24.48 21.65
CA GLU A 22 4.91 24.81 22.89
C GLU A 22 4.23 26.19 22.80
N GLY A 23 2.97 26.27 23.20
CA GLY A 23 2.14 27.47 23.08
C GLY A 23 1.40 27.64 21.75
N SER A 24 1.57 26.73 20.77
CA SER A 24 0.75 26.71 19.55
C SER A 24 -0.62 26.03 19.76
N GLU A 25 -1.64 26.41 19.00
CA GLU A 25 -2.96 25.71 19.01
C GLU A 25 -2.83 24.21 18.73
N GLN A 26 -1.82 23.83 17.95
CA GLN A 26 -1.52 22.45 17.60
C GLN A 26 -0.96 21.68 18.81
N TYR A 27 -0.21 22.35 19.68
CA TYR A 27 0.26 21.81 20.95
C TYR A 27 -0.89 21.60 21.94
N ASP A 28 -1.82 22.55 22.04
CA ASP A 28 -3.02 22.37 22.85
C ASP A 28 -3.86 21.19 22.36
N SER A 29 -4.07 21.10 21.05
CA SER A 29 -4.76 19.95 20.43
C SER A 29 -4.02 18.64 20.70
N TRP A 30 -2.68 18.63 20.62
CA TRP A 30 -1.86 17.47 20.92
C TRP A 30 -2.00 17.03 22.39
N LYS A 31 -1.87 17.96 23.34
CA LYS A 31 -2.04 17.70 24.77
C LYS A 31 -3.46 17.25 25.11
N ASN A 32 -4.47 17.88 24.51
CA ASN A 32 -5.85 17.49 24.70
C ASN A 32 -6.11 16.07 24.19
N ASN A 33 -5.60 15.73 23.01
CA ASN A 33 -5.70 14.37 22.45
C ASN A 33 -5.14 13.32 23.41
N GLN A 34 -4.02 13.59 24.09
CA GLN A 34 -3.48 12.67 25.11
C GLN A 34 -4.39 12.51 26.34
N LYS A 35 -5.17 13.54 26.70
CA LYS A 35 -6.10 13.49 27.84
C LYS A 35 -7.43 12.83 27.50
N VAL A 36 -7.97 13.11 26.32
CA VAL A 36 -9.34 12.68 25.97
C VAL A 36 -9.39 11.37 25.18
N SER A 37 -8.36 11.07 24.38
CA SER A 37 -8.35 9.85 23.56
C SER A 37 -8.11 8.61 24.43
N PRO A 38 -9.04 7.64 24.45
CA PRO A 38 -8.81 6.38 25.15
C PRO A 38 -7.55 5.66 24.66
N LEU A 39 -7.27 5.71 23.35
CA LEU A 39 -6.10 5.08 22.75
C LEU A 39 -4.80 5.77 23.17
N LEU A 40 -4.75 7.11 23.14
CA LEU A 40 -3.51 7.85 23.44
C LEU A 40 -3.19 7.94 24.93
N ARG A 41 -4.16 7.63 25.80
CA ARG A 41 -3.95 7.45 27.25
C ARG A 41 -3.28 6.13 27.62
N LEU A 42 -3.35 5.12 26.75
CA LEU A 42 -2.72 3.83 27.01
C LEU A 42 -1.21 3.97 27.04
N PRO A 43 -0.48 3.16 27.82
CA PRO A 43 0.98 3.07 27.72
C PRO A 43 1.43 2.76 26.28
N PRO A 44 2.60 3.27 25.84
CA PRO A 44 3.13 3.03 24.50
C PRO A 44 3.18 1.55 24.09
N GLU A 45 3.46 0.65 25.04
CA GLU A 45 3.55 -0.80 24.81
C GLU A 45 2.20 -1.37 24.34
N ILE A 46 1.12 -0.96 25.01
CA ILE A 46 -0.23 -1.39 24.66
C ILE A 46 -0.66 -0.79 23.31
N ARG A 47 -0.31 0.48 23.06
CA ARG A 47 -0.59 1.12 21.77
C ARG A 47 0.13 0.39 20.63
N ASN A 48 1.41 0.09 20.81
CA ASN A 48 2.20 -0.66 19.83
C ASN A 48 1.57 -2.03 19.55
N ARG A 49 1.12 -2.74 20.58
CA ARG A 49 0.45 -4.03 20.39
C ARG A 49 -0.85 -3.91 19.61
N ILE A 50 -1.66 -2.88 19.88
CA ILE A 50 -2.87 -2.58 19.11
C ILE A 50 -2.49 -2.26 17.65
N TYR A 51 -1.45 -1.45 17.42
CA TYR A 51 -1.00 -1.11 16.08
C TYR A 51 -0.52 -2.34 15.32
N GLU A 52 0.23 -3.24 15.95
CA GLU A 52 0.67 -4.50 15.34
C GLU A 52 -0.53 -5.32 14.84
N LEU A 53 -1.55 -5.50 15.68
CA LEU A 53 -2.75 -6.25 15.34
C LEU A 53 -3.55 -5.62 14.19
N VAL A 54 -3.63 -4.29 14.16
CA VAL A 54 -4.42 -3.57 13.14
C VAL A 54 -3.67 -3.40 11.82
N LEU A 55 -2.33 -3.26 11.88
CA LEU A 55 -1.49 -2.90 10.73
C LEU A 55 -0.78 -4.10 10.10
N SER A 56 -0.69 -5.24 10.78
CA SER A 56 -0.20 -6.51 10.22
C SER A 56 -1.30 -7.18 9.40
N VAL A 57 -1.27 -6.98 8.09
CA VAL A 57 -2.26 -7.45 7.12
C VAL A 57 -1.70 -8.48 6.14
N GLY A 58 -0.49 -8.99 6.38
CA GLY A 58 0.19 -9.96 5.52
C GLY A 58 0.97 -9.29 4.40
N ILE A 59 0.36 -9.18 3.21
CA ILE A 59 1.00 -8.66 2.00
C ILE A 59 0.25 -7.42 1.49
N ILE A 60 0.97 -6.32 1.30
CA ILE A 60 0.48 -5.10 0.66
C ILE A 60 0.96 -5.09 -0.79
N SER A 61 0.02 -5.17 -1.75
CA SER A 61 0.31 -5.05 -3.18
C SER A 61 -0.08 -3.69 -3.71
N VAL A 62 0.86 -3.01 -4.38
CA VAL A 62 0.62 -1.71 -5.02
C VAL A 62 0.28 -1.91 -6.49
N HIS A 63 -0.84 -1.35 -6.91
CA HIS A 63 -1.35 -1.38 -8.28
C HIS A 63 -1.47 0.02 -8.85
N HIS A 64 -1.57 0.12 -10.18
CA HIS A 64 -1.82 1.40 -10.84
C HIS A 64 -2.92 1.30 -11.88
N LYS A 65 -3.98 2.10 -11.69
CA LYS A 65 -5.06 2.25 -12.66
C LYS A 65 -4.80 3.49 -13.52
N PRO A 66 -4.71 3.37 -14.86
CA PRO A 66 -4.60 4.55 -15.71
C PRO A 66 -5.87 5.40 -15.62
N VAL A 67 -5.75 6.68 -15.99
CA VAL A 67 -6.92 7.56 -16.14
C VAL A 67 -7.76 7.01 -17.28
N GLY A 68 -9.04 6.79 -17.01
CA GLY A 68 -9.99 6.28 -17.99
C GLY A 68 -10.84 7.41 -18.58
N HIS A 69 -11.32 7.20 -19.80
CA HIS A 69 -12.33 8.05 -20.44
C HIS A 69 -13.56 7.19 -20.70
N ARG A 70 -14.71 7.59 -20.16
CA ARG A 70 -15.98 6.91 -20.36
C ARG A 70 -16.91 7.82 -21.14
N TRP A 71 -17.53 7.26 -22.16
CA TRP A 71 -18.51 7.94 -22.99
C TRP A 71 -19.86 7.30 -22.70
N HIS A 72 -20.81 8.09 -22.21
CA HIS A 72 -22.17 7.64 -21.96
C HIS A 72 -23.08 8.14 -23.07
N GLN A 73 -23.78 7.20 -23.71
CA GLN A 73 -24.87 7.52 -24.63
C GLN A 73 -26.17 7.61 -23.83
N LYS A 74 -26.76 8.80 -23.75
CA LYS A 74 -28.12 8.93 -23.23
C LYS A 74 -29.07 8.34 -24.27
N ASN A 75 -29.57 7.13 -24.03
CA ASN A 75 -30.83 6.71 -24.66
C ASN A 75 -31.90 7.59 -24.06
N GLN A 76 -32.36 8.59 -24.82
CA GLN A 76 -33.58 9.29 -24.48
C GLN A 76 -34.69 8.24 -24.47
N LEU A 77 -35.14 7.82 -23.29
CA LEU A 77 -36.44 7.19 -23.16
C LEU A 77 -37.43 8.16 -23.79
N SER A 78 -37.99 7.72 -24.89
CA SER A 78 -38.87 8.43 -25.79
C SER A 78 -40.05 9.03 -25.02
N SER A 79 -39.94 10.32 -24.66
CA SER A 79 -41.13 11.14 -24.46
C SER A 79 -41.87 11.16 -25.80
N ARG A 80 -43.12 10.72 -25.77
CA ARG A 80 -43.89 10.29 -26.95
C ARG A 80 -44.34 11.43 -27.86
N ASN A 81 -43.97 12.68 -27.58
CA ASN A 81 -44.44 13.84 -28.33
C ASN A 81 -43.26 14.70 -28.79
N HIS A 82 -43.05 14.70 -30.12
CA HIS A 82 -42.15 15.52 -30.94
C HIS A 82 -40.71 15.00 -31.17
N PRO A 83 -40.43 14.46 -32.38
CA PRO A 83 -39.07 14.15 -32.79
C PRO A 83 -38.37 15.43 -33.24
N SER A 84 -37.57 16.04 -32.36
CA SER A 84 -36.59 17.05 -32.79
C SER A 84 -35.38 16.36 -33.42
N PRO A 85 -35.04 16.64 -34.70
CA PRO A 85 -33.90 16.04 -35.35
C PRO A 85 -32.66 16.92 -35.10
N LYS A 86 -32.03 16.81 -33.92
CA LYS A 86 -30.62 17.22 -33.68
C LYS A 86 -30.27 17.08 -32.21
N GLY A 87 -29.17 16.36 -31.96
CA GLY A 87 -28.45 16.43 -30.68
C GLY A 87 -28.40 15.13 -29.89
N ARG A 88 -27.69 14.12 -30.39
CA ARG A 88 -27.10 13.09 -29.51
C ARG A 88 -26.05 13.78 -28.64
N SER A 89 -26.41 14.14 -27.40
CA SER A 89 -25.42 14.58 -26.43
C SER A 89 -24.69 13.35 -25.86
N VAL A 90 -23.41 13.22 -26.20
CA VAL A 90 -22.52 12.23 -25.60
C VAL A 90 -21.95 12.85 -24.32
N GLN A 91 -22.20 12.22 -23.17
CA GLN A 91 -21.62 12.69 -21.92
C GLN A 91 -20.23 12.07 -21.74
N HIS A 92 -19.20 12.91 -21.65
CA HIS A 92 -17.82 12.51 -21.38
C HIS A 92 -17.54 12.54 -19.88
N GLU A 93 -17.05 11.43 -19.33
CA GLU A 93 -16.66 11.30 -17.94
C GLU A 93 -15.17 10.88 -17.87
N VAL A 94 -14.36 11.68 -17.17
CA VAL A 94 -12.96 11.32 -16.87
C VAL A 94 -12.93 10.50 -15.57
N VAL A 95 -12.60 9.22 -15.69
CA VAL A 95 -12.46 8.33 -14.53
C VAL A 95 -11.06 8.54 -13.93
N PRO A 96 -10.96 9.04 -12.68
CA PRO A 96 -9.66 9.34 -12.08
C PRO A 96 -8.85 8.05 -11.87
N GLY A 97 -7.70 7.97 -12.52
CA GLY A 97 -6.70 6.93 -12.27
C GLY A 97 -5.86 7.19 -11.02
N GLY A 98 -4.89 6.31 -10.77
CA GLY A 98 -3.89 6.45 -9.73
C GLY A 98 -3.47 5.12 -9.11
N PHE A 99 -2.61 5.22 -8.10
CA PHE A 99 -2.20 4.07 -7.31
C PHE A 99 -3.23 3.72 -6.26
N TYR A 100 -3.39 2.42 -6.05
CA TYR A 100 -4.19 1.84 -4.99
C TYR A 100 -3.47 0.61 -4.44
N CYS A 101 -3.94 0.10 -3.30
CA CYS A 101 -3.35 -1.05 -2.65
C CYS A 101 -4.37 -2.17 -2.52
N ARG A 102 -3.90 -3.41 -2.57
CA ARG A 102 -4.66 -4.60 -2.22
C ARG A 102 -3.94 -5.33 -1.08
N ARG A 103 -4.72 -5.93 -0.20
CA ARG A 103 -4.22 -6.72 0.93
C ARG A 103 -4.42 -8.20 0.60
N PHE A 104 -3.42 -8.99 0.93
CA PHE A 104 -3.46 -10.45 0.79
C PHE A 104 -2.95 -11.08 2.07
N ASP A 105 -3.47 -12.26 2.40
CA ASP A 105 -2.88 -13.07 3.45
C ASP A 105 -1.43 -13.46 3.07
N SER A 106 -0.58 -13.62 4.08
CA SER A 106 0.79 -14.13 3.93
C SER A 106 0.90 -15.46 3.14
N ALA A 107 -0.13 -16.31 3.23
CA ALA A 107 -0.19 -17.58 2.52
C ALA A 107 -0.53 -17.41 1.03
N GLN A 108 -1.13 -16.28 0.61
CA GLN A 108 -1.63 -16.09 -0.75
C GLN A 108 -0.53 -15.70 -1.74
N ASN A 109 -0.71 -16.08 -3.01
CA ASN A 109 0.13 -15.59 -4.10
C ASN A 109 -0.52 -14.32 -4.70
N PRO A 110 0.10 -13.13 -4.54
CA PRO A 110 -0.54 -11.86 -4.91
C PRO A 110 -0.76 -11.69 -6.42
N TRP A 111 -0.13 -12.53 -7.27
CA TRP A 111 -0.26 -12.47 -8.73
C TRP A 111 -1.22 -13.50 -9.34
N VAL A 112 -1.67 -14.51 -8.58
CA VAL A 112 -2.60 -15.54 -9.08
C VAL A 112 -4.05 -15.10 -8.87
N GLU A 113 -4.37 -14.57 -7.68
CA GLU A 113 -5.73 -14.13 -7.34
C GLU A 113 -6.14 -12.79 -7.98
N THR A 114 -5.18 -12.07 -8.56
CA THR A 114 -5.46 -10.79 -9.25
C THR A 114 -6.34 -10.98 -10.48
N ARG A 115 -6.29 -12.17 -11.12
CA ARG A 115 -7.03 -12.46 -12.36
C ARG A 115 -8.53 -12.69 -12.15
N ASN A 116 -8.95 -13.15 -10.98
CA ASN A 116 -10.36 -13.53 -10.73
C ASN A 116 -11.15 -12.51 -9.91
N SER A 117 -10.52 -11.41 -9.47
CA SER A 117 -11.11 -10.44 -8.54
C SER A 117 -11.69 -9.21 -9.24
N ALA A 118 -12.70 -9.41 -10.10
CA ALA A 118 -13.51 -8.31 -10.65
C ALA A 118 -14.44 -7.66 -9.61
N THR A 119 -14.61 -8.29 -8.44
CA THR A 119 -15.60 -7.90 -7.40
C THR A 119 -15.02 -7.34 -6.11
N ARG A 120 -13.68 -7.38 -5.88
CA ARG A 120 -13.11 -6.82 -4.65
C ARG A 120 -13.02 -5.30 -4.73
N ARG A 121 -13.78 -4.63 -3.86
CA ARG A 121 -13.81 -3.17 -3.68
C ARG A 121 -12.37 -2.66 -3.57
N GLU A 122 -12.01 -1.68 -4.41
CA GLU A 122 -10.69 -1.03 -4.37
C GLU A 122 -10.46 -0.47 -2.95
N GLU A 123 -9.69 -1.17 -2.12
CA GLU A 123 -9.34 -0.68 -0.79
C GLU A 123 -8.37 0.50 -0.93
N ARG A 124 -8.93 1.71 -0.90
CA ARG A 124 -8.17 2.93 -1.05
C ARG A 124 -7.36 3.20 0.22
N GLY A 125 -6.09 2.82 0.20
CA GLY A 125 -5.08 3.33 1.12
C GLY A 125 -4.32 2.25 1.89
N MET A 126 -3.05 2.57 2.14
CA MET A 126 -2.21 1.87 3.10
C MET A 126 -2.69 2.36 4.47
N THR A 127 -3.42 1.49 5.18
CA THR A 127 -3.84 1.62 6.59
C THR A 127 -4.28 3.02 7.06
N LEU A 128 -5.59 3.20 7.23
CA LEU A 128 -6.28 4.49 7.45
C LEU A 128 -5.94 5.24 8.76
N VAL A 129 -5.05 4.72 9.62
CA VAL A 129 -4.83 5.27 10.97
C VAL A 129 -3.80 6.41 10.98
N ALA A 130 -2.81 6.37 10.09
CA ALA A 130 -1.72 7.34 10.08
C ALA A 130 -2.15 8.81 9.87
N PRO A 131 -3.14 9.17 9.03
CA PRO A 131 -3.45 10.58 8.77
C PRO A 131 -4.42 11.23 9.77
N VAL A 132 -4.82 10.55 10.85
CA VAL A 132 -5.87 11.05 11.78
C VAL A 132 -5.34 12.17 12.69
N CYS A 133 -4.18 11.98 13.30
CA CYS A 133 -3.51 13.01 14.09
C CYS A 133 -1.98 12.86 14.02
N ARG A 134 -1.26 13.93 14.36
CA ARG A 134 0.21 13.98 14.26
C ARG A 134 0.89 12.94 15.17
N GLN A 135 0.38 12.73 16.39
CA GLN A 135 0.93 11.73 17.31
C GLN A 135 0.82 10.31 16.74
N LEU A 136 -0.37 9.91 16.27
CA LEU A 136 -0.55 8.61 15.64
C LEU A 136 0.32 8.45 14.38
N TYR A 137 0.46 9.50 13.58
CA TYR A 137 1.34 9.46 12.41
C TYR A 137 2.78 9.15 12.80
N GLN A 138 3.32 9.84 13.82
CA GLN A 138 4.70 9.60 14.27
C GLN A 138 4.91 8.17 14.78
N GLU A 139 3.96 7.65 15.56
CA GLU A 139 4.05 6.29 16.11
C GLU A 139 3.90 5.21 15.03
N THR A 140 3.06 5.43 14.02
CA THR A 140 2.62 4.36 13.11
C THR A 140 3.14 4.46 11.68
N SER A 141 3.74 5.58 11.26
CA SER A 141 4.05 5.85 9.84
C SER A 141 4.99 4.83 9.19
N LEU A 142 5.81 4.11 9.97
CA LEU A 142 6.70 3.06 9.48
C LEU A 142 6.12 1.64 9.63
N LEU A 143 5.15 1.43 10.51
CA LEU A 143 4.64 0.09 10.85
C LEU A 143 4.05 -0.66 9.64
N PRO A 144 3.28 -0.04 8.72
CA PRO A 144 2.82 -0.75 7.52
C PRO A 144 3.94 -1.30 6.65
N PHE A 145 5.13 -0.68 6.70
CA PHE A 145 6.31 -1.09 5.95
C PHE A 145 7.12 -2.17 6.69
N GLN A 146 7.20 -2.07 8.02
CA GLN A 146 7.94 -3.01 8.87
C GLN A 146 7.22 -4.34 9.06
N LEU A 147 5.90 -4.29 9.24
CA LEU A 147 5.08 -5.44 9.64
C LEU A 147 4.56 -6.27 8.46
N ASN A 148 4.56 -5.71 7.25
CA ASN A 148 3.98 -6.36 6.09
C ASN A 148 5.03 -6.67 5.03
N ALA A 149 4.78 -7.72 4.27
CA ALA A 149 5.45 -7.94 3.01
C ALA A 149 4.88 -7.00 1.95
N TRP A 150 5.73 -6.57 1.02
CA TRP A 150 5.33 -5.67 -0.06
C TRP A 150 5.47 -6.32 -1.41
N CYS A 151 4.58 -6.00 -2.33
CA CYS A 151 4.74 -6.32 -3.74
C CYS A 151 4.14 -5.23 -4.62
N PHE A 152 4.42 -5.35 -5.92
CA PHE A 152 3.88 -4.48 -6.93
C PHE A 152 3.28 -5.33 -8.04
N GLU A 153 2.22 -4.81 -8.66
CA GLU A 153 1.58 -5.42 -9.81
C GLU A 153 2.59 -5.75 -10.93
N SER A 154 3.54 -4.84 -11.17
CA SER A 154 4.64 -5.03 -12.10
C SER A 154 5.85 -4.16 -11.72
N VAL A 155 7.01 -4.46 -12.31
CA VAL A 155 8.23 -3.62 -12.18
C VAL A 155 7.97 -2.19 -12.63
N SER A 156 7.19 -2.00 -13.70
CA SER A 156 6.86 -0.66 -14.20
C SER A 156 6.03 0.14 -13.19
N VAL A 157 5.10 -0.51 -12.48
CA VAL A 157 4.33 0.12 -11.39
C VAL A 157 5.25 0.47 -10.23
N MET A 158 6.15 -0.44 -9.86
CA MET A 158 7.14 -0.22 -8.81
C MET A 158 8.07 0.97 -9.12
N GLU A 159 8.66 1.00 -10.32
CA GLU A 159 9.54 2.07 -10.77
C GLU A 159 8.82 3.40 -10.83
N ARG A 160 7.59 3.42 -11.35
CA ARG A 160 6.77 4.64 -11.34
C ARG A 160 6.47 5.10 -9.91
N TYR A 161 6.08 4.20 -9.01
CA TYR A 161 5.73 4.53 -7.63
C TYR A 161 6.91 5.05 -6.81
N VAL A 162 8.03 4.31 -6.86
CA VAL A 162 9.19 4.53 -5.99
C VAL A 162 10.15 5.56 -6.58
N VAL A 163 10.50 5.44 -7.86
CA VAL A 163 11.55 6.25 -8.49
C VAL A 163 10.96 7.52 -9.10
N LYS A 164 9.98 7.39 -10.00
CA LYS A 164 9.45 8.52 -10.77
C LYS A 164 8.58 9.45 -9.91
N GLU A 165 7.64 8.88 -9.16
CA GLU A 165 6.70 9.66 -8.35
C GLU A 165 7.15 9.85 -6.89
N LYS A 166 8.23 9.17 -6.45
CA LYS A 166 8.82 9.28 -5.11
C LYS A 166 7.80 9.13 -3.98
N ARG A 167 6.83 8.23 -4.15
CA ARG A 167 5.74 8.00 -3.19
C ARG A 167 6.16 7.21 -1.96
N LEU A 168 7.36 6.63 -2.00
CA LEU A 168 7.95 5.87 -0.91
C LEU A 168 9.26 6.56 -0.45
N PRO A 169 9.20 7.42 0.58
CA PRO A 169 10.37 8.07 1.17
C PRO A 169 11.42 7.08 1.63
N ARG A 170 12.64 7.59 1.85
CA ARG A 170 13.79 6.75 2.23
C ARG A 170 13.52 5.95 3.51
N GLU A 171 12.98 6.57 4.55
CA GLU A 171 12.68 5.90 5.82
C GLU A 171 11.68 4.76 5.63
N GLN A 172 10.60 4.99 4.89
CA GLN A 172 9.63 3.95 4.56
C GLN A 172 10.25 2.83 3.72
N ARG A 173 11.17 3.13 2.79
CA ARG A 173 11.90 2.10 2.02
C ARG A 173 12.79 1.25 2.91
N ARG A 174 13.51 1.86 3.85
CA ARG A 174 14.36 1.14 4.81
C ARG A 174 13.55 0.28 5.76
N ALA A 175 12.35 0.70 6.08
CA ALA A 175 11.42 -0.06 6.90
C ALA A 175 10.88 -1.32 6.19
N VAL A 176 10.92 -1.40 4.86
CA VAL A 176 10.47 -2.60 4.12
C VAL A 176 11.49 -3.73 4.32
N ARG A 177 11.10 -4.73 5.11
CA ARG A 177 11.91 -5.93 5.36
C ARG A 177 11.72 -7.02 4.31
N THR A 178 10.49 -7.23 3.86
CA THR A 178 10.16 -8.30 2.92
C THR A 178 9.55 -7.75 1.65
N LEU A 179 10.15 -8.08 0.50
CA LEU A 179 9.69 -7.66 -0.81
C LEU A 179 9.50 -8.88 -1.73
N TYR A 180 8.27 -9.07 -2.15
CA TYR A 180 7.85 -10.08 -3.10
C TYR A 180 8.07 -9.55 -4.52
N ILE A 181 8.71 -10.37 -5.36
CA ILE A 181 9.01 -10.07 -6.76
C ILE A 181 8.68 -11.26 -7.66
N ASN A 182 8.24 -10.99 -8.88
CA ASN A 182 8.02 -12.01 -9.91
C ASN A 182 8.99 -11.87 -11.11
N THR A 183 9.83 -10.84 -11.08
CA THR A 183 10.66 -10.36 -12.18
C THR A 183 11.93 -9.71 -11.63
N ARG A 184 12.95 -9.51 -12.48
CA ARG A 184 14.24 -8.92 -12.06
C ARG A 184 14.12 -7.40 -11.86
N PHE A 185 14.91 -6.86 -10.93
CA PHE A 185 14.99 -5.42 -10.70
C PHE A 185 15.74 -4.67 -11.79
N THR A 186 15.33 -3.42 -12.01
CA THR A 186 16.20 -2.42 -12.64
C THR A 186 17.27 -1.96 -11.63
N LYS A 187 18.40 -1.43 -12.11
CA LYS A 187 19.47 -0.89 -11.24
C LYS A 187 18.95 0.17 -10.27
N ALA A 188 18.02 1.02 -10.72
CA ALA A 188 17.41 2.07 -9.89
C ALA A 188 16.60 1.49 -8.72
N ILE A 189 15.83 0.42 -8.97
CA ILE A 189 15.07 -0.27 -7.93
C ILE A 189 15.99 -0.98 -6.94
N HIS A 190 17.03 -1.66 -7.44
CA HIS A 190 18.01 -2.30 -6.58
C HIS A 190 18.66 -1.29 -5.61
N LYS A 191 19.00 -0.09 -6.10
CA LYS A 191 19.50 1.00 -5.25
C LYS A 191 18.45 1.50 -4.24
N CYS A 192 17.17 1.47 -4.58
CA CYS A 192 16.11 1.94 -3.68
C CYS A 192 15.84 0.98 -2.51
N PHE A 193 16.09 -0.31 -2.71
CA PHE A 193 15.76 -1.41 -1.79
C PHE A 193 17.00 -2.23 -1.40
N SER A 194 18.17 -1.59 -1.35
CA SER A 194 19.43 -2.24 -1.01
C SER A 194 19.49 -2.79 0.42
N GLU A 195 18.57 -2.36 1.28
CA GLU A 195 18.49 -2.73 2.71
C GLU A 195 17.33 -3.70 3.01
N VAL A 196 16.63 -4.20 1.99
CA VAL A 196 15.60 -5.23 2.17
C VAL A 196 16.25 -6.47 2.77
N GLU A 197 15.61 -7.11 3.75
CA GLU A 197 16.14 -8.28 4.44
C GLU A 197 15.78 -9.59 3.72
N VAL A 198 14.62 -9.61 3.05
CA VAL A 198 14.08 -10.81 2.43
C VAL A 198 13.47 -10.48 1.07
N LEU A 199 13.99 -11.11 0.01
CA LEU A 199 13.40 -11.08 -1.32
C LEU A 199 12.70 -12.42 -1.57
N VAL A 200 11.39 -12.40 -1.77
CA VAL A 200 10.61 -13.59 -2.12
C VAL A 200 10.35 -13.58 -3.61
N TRP A 201 11.10 -14.39 -4.36
CA TRP A 201 10.84 -14.58 -5.79
C TRP A 201 9.73 -15.60 -5.98
N VAL A 202 8.69 -15.21 -6.71
CA VAL A 202 7.55 -16.06 -7.02
C VAL A 202 7.47 -16.28 -8.52
N SER A 203 7.66 -17.54 -8.94
CA SER A 203 7.47 -17.95 -10.32
C SER A 203 5.99 -17.92 -10.67
N LEU A 204 5.62 -17.19 -11.72
CA LEU A 204 4.24 -17.18 -12.23
C LEU A 204 3.84 -18.50 -12.90
N TRP A 205 4.81 -19.26 -13.40
CA TRP A 205 4.57 -20.50 -14.14
C TRP A 205 4.47 -21.71 -13.23
N THR A 206 5.30 -21.76 -12.19
CA THR A 206 5.41 -22.93 -11.30
C THR A 206 4.84 -22.67 -9.90
N GLY A 207 4.47 -21.42 -9.58
CA GLY A 207 4.06 -21.01 -8.23
C GLY A 207 5.17 -21.11 -7.19
N MET A 208 6.39 -21.52 -7.58
CA MET A 208 7.50 -21.72 -6.67
C MET A 208 7.90 -20.42 -6.00
N ARG A 209 8.02 -20.46 -4.68
CA ARG A 209 8.56 -19.40 -3.86
C ARG A 209 10.02 -19.69 -3.56
N LYS A 210 10.88 -18.73 -3.82
CA LYS A 210 12.30 -18.79 -3.50
C LYS A 210 12.64 -17.59 -2.62
N THR A 211 13.00 -17.87 -1.37
CA THR A 211 13.47 -16.85 -0.46
C THR A 211 14.94 -16.60 -0.72
N VAL A 212 15.27 -15.36 -1.05
CA VAL A 212 16.62 -14.88 -1.25
C VAL A 212 16.91 -13.89 -0.14
N LEU A 213 17.85 -14.26 0.73
CA LEU A 213 18.45 -13.31 1.65
C LEU A 213 19.47 -12.51 0.86
N PRO A 214 19.31 -11.19 0.70
CA PRO A 214 20.33 -10.36 0.09
C PRO A 214 21.50 -10.28 1.07
N GLY A 215 22.48 -11.18 0.87
CA GLY A 215 23.73 -11.15 1.62
C GLY A 215 24.45 -9.83 1.37
N ARG A 216 25.03 -9.27 2.45
CA ARG A 216 26.00 -8.16 2.35
C ARG A 216 27.25 -8.52 1.56
N ASP A 217 27.45 -9.81 1.26
CA ASP A 217 28.46 -10.30 0.34
C ASP A 217 27.83 -11.17 -0.77
N THR A 218 28.36 -11.02 -1.97
CA THR A 218 27.87 -11.47 -3.27
C THR A 218 27.86 -12.99 -3.48
N LYS A 219 27.19 -13.75 -2.62
CA LYS A 219 26.82 -15.16 -2.90
C LYS A 219 25.37 -15.40 -2.48
N THR A 220 24.50 -15.48 -3.48
CA THR A 220 23.07 -15.76 -3.36
C THR A 220 22.85 -17.14 -2.74
N THR A 221 22.77 -17.24 -1.41
CA THR A 221 22.33 -18.46 -0.73
C THR A 221 20.81 -18.53 -0.82
N SER A 222 20.32 -19.41 -1.68
CA SER A 222 18.89 -19.64 -1.81
C SER A 222 18.41 -20.77 -0.92
N LEU A 223 17.57 -20.44 0.06
CA LEU A 223 16.80 -21.44 0.79
C LEU A 223 15.53 -21.74 0.01
N GLN A 224 15.48 -22.93 -0.61
CA GLN A 224 14.26 -23.45 -1.23
C GLN A 224 13.38 -24.05 -0.12
N LEU A 225 12.38 -23.32 0.36
CA LEU A 225 11.27 -23.95 1.05
C LEU A 225 10.34 -24.57 0.01
N ARG A 226 10.50 -25.88 -0.23
CA ARG A 226 9.49 -26.69 -0.93
C ARG A 226 8.28 -26.85 -0.03
N SER A 227 7.22 -26.05 -0.21
CA SER A 227 5.90 -26.47 0.23
C SER A 227 5.41 -27.57 -0.71
N LYS A 228 5.27 -28.79 -0.19
CA LYS A 228 4.57 -29.87 -0.90
C LYS A 228 3.09 -29.48 -1.01
N PRO A 229 2.43 -29.65 -2.18
CA PRO A 229 1.00 -29.46 -2.28
C PRO A 229 0.31 -30.60 -1.50
N GLY A 230 -0.48 -30.26 -0.48
CA GLY A 230 -1.40 -31.21 0.16
C GLY A 230 -1.22 -31.55 1.64
N ARG A 231 -0.47 -30.79 2.44
CA ARG A 231 -0.57 -30.89 3.92
C ARG A 231 -0.74 -29.50 4.53
N GLN A 232 -1.83 -29.31 5.28
CA GLN A 232 -1.98 -28.20 6.21
C GLN A 232 -0.79 -28.23 7.19
N PRO A 233 -0.09 -27.11 7.45
CA PRO A 233 0.83 -27.06 8.57
C PRO A 233 -0.01 -26.99 9.85
N MET A 234 0.10 -28.03 10.66
CA MET A 234 -0.32 -28.01 12.06
C MET A 234 0.42 -26.90 12.80
N GLU A 235 -0.28 -26.37 13.78
CA GLU A 235 0.20 -25.44 14.80
C GLU A 235 1.57 -25.83 15.36
N LEU A 236 2.40 -24.82 15.55
CA LEU A 236 3.46 -24.84 16.55
C LEU A 236 3.36 -23.52 17.32
N PHE A 237 2.41 -23.48 18.25
CA PHE A 237 2.71 -22.90 19.55
C PHE A 237 3.72 -23.83 20.22
N ASN A 238 4.80 -23.27 20.76
CA ASN A 238 5.27 -23.60 22.10
C ASN A 238 6.30 -22.56 22.56
N GLU A 239 5.92 -21.95 23.69
CA GLU A 239 6.67 -21.26 24.76
C GLU A 239 7.61 -20.11 24.42
#